data_AF-A0A0R3AGU5-F1
#
_entry.id   AF-A0A0R3AGU5-F1
#
_cell.length_a   1.000
_cell.length_b   1.000
_cell.length_c   1.000
_cell.angle_alpha   90.00
_cell.angle_beta   90.00
_cell.angle_gamma   90.00
#
_symmetry.space_group_name_H-M   'P 1'
#
loop_
_entity.id
_entity.type
_entity.pdbx_description
1 polymer ?
#
loop_
_entity_poly.entity_id
_entity_poly.type
_entity_poly.pdbx_seq_one_letter_code
_entity_poly.pdbx_strand_id
1 'polypeptide(L)'
;MAKPFNGPVLSSALDTLVKSPLNQADDAALVSAAKAVWYSDTNLVGEVRAFIQEHSSEVELRRAGYLLERFTRFSCATDSRVKEALKALELFSASRQYVKSQGAVALRSRRDELAMSWGLSEGLGLKVQTLMPFQTRHYEADQRAKSA
;
A
#
# COMPACT_ATOMS: atom_id res chain seq x y z
N MET A 1 -2.31 1.72 29.03
CA MET A 1 -3.22 1.00 28.13
C MET A 1 -3.54 1.90 26.92
N ALA A 2 -2.75 1.80 25.84
CA ALA A 2 -3.14 2.40 24.58
C ALA A 2 -4.22 1.52 23.95
N LYS A 3 -5.42 2.06 23.71
CA LYS A 3 -6.48 1.37 22.97
C LYS A 3 -5.90 0.92 21.62
N PRO A 4 -6.07 -0.34 21.20
CA PRO A 4 -5.87 -0.65 19.79
C PRO A 4 -6.90 0.18 19.02
N PHE A 5 -6.43 1.07 18.16
CA PHE A 5 -7.29 1.80 17.24
C PHE A 5 -7.85 0.80 16.24
N ASN A 6 -8.95 0.13 16.62
CA ASN A 6 -9.68 -0.86 15.81
C ASN A 6 -10.57 -0.22 14.72
N GLY A 7 -10.20 0.97 14.23
CA GLY A 7 -10.84 1.59 13.07
C GLY A 7 -10.22 1.09 11.77
N PRO A 8 -10.84 1.35 10.61
CA PRO A 8 -10.28 0.95 9.33
C PRO A 8 -9.10 1.83 8.92
N VAL A 9 -7.95 1.61 9.57
CA VAL A 9 -6.72 2.39 9.43
C VAL A 9 -6.18 2.32 8.01
N LEU A 10 -6.25 1.14 7.39
CA LEU A 10 -5.74 0.97 6.03
C LEU A 10 -6.70 1.56 5.01
N SER A 11 -8.01 1.30 5.13
CA SER A 11 -9.00 1.85 4.19
C SER A 11 -8.94 3.38 4.17
N SER A 12 -9.01 4.03 5.34
CA SER A 12 -8.98 5.49 5.43
C SER A 12 -7.67 6.11 4.93
N ALA A 13 -6.53 5.45 5.19
CA ALA A 13 -5.26 5.90 4.65
C ALA A 13 -5.20 5.76 3.12
N LEU A 14 -5.73 4.67 2.56
CA LEU A 14 -5.86 4.49 1.12
C LEU A 14 -6.78 5.54 0.51
N ASP A 15 -7.92 5.85 1.11
CA ASP A 15 -8.86 6.89 0.63
C ASP A 15 -8.15 8.23 0.42
N THR A 16 -7.22 8.58 1.31
CA THR A 16 -6.43 9.80 1.19
C THR A 16 -5.39 9.69 0.07
N LEU A 17 -4.65 8.58 0.02
CA LEU A 17 -3.53 8.38 -0.89
C LEU A 17 -3.94 8.30 -2.36
N VAL A 18 -5.09 7.71 -2.65
CA VAL A 18 -5.50 7.44 -4.04
C VAL A 18 -6.05 8.68 -4.76
N LYS A 19 -6.43 9.72 -4.04
CA LYS A 19 -7.08 10.94 -4.58
C LYS A 19 -6.12 11.84 -5.36
N SER A 20 -4.81 11.64 -5.21
CA SER A 20 -3.77 12.43 -5.88
C SER A 20 -2.68 11.53 -6.48
N PRO A 21 -1.86 12.04 -7.41
CA PRO A 21 -0.69 11.30 -7.91
C PRO A 21 0.21 10.82 -6.76
N LEU A 22 0.68 9.57 -6.84
CA LEU A 22 1.41 8.92 -5.73
C LEU A 22 2.78 9.54 -5.44
N ASN A 23 3.37 10.25 -6.39
CA ASN A 23 4.59 11.04 -6.18
C ASN A 23 4.36 12.32 -5.36
N GLN A 24 3.10 12.67 -5.08
CA GLN A 24 2.65 13.78 -4.24
C GLN A 24 1.88 13.29 -3.01
N ALA A 25 1.94 11.99 -2.71
CA ALA A 25 1.22 11.37 -1.61
C ALA A 25 1.42 12.11 -0.27
N ASP A 26 0.34 12.18 0.51
CA ASP A 26 0.41 12.65 1.89
C ASP A 26 1.31 11.71 2.72
N ASP A 27 2.30 12.29 3.40
CA ASP A 27 3.32 11.52 4.10
C ASP A 27 2.75 10.80 5.32
N ALA A 28 1.78 11.40 6.02
CA ALA A 28 1.16 10.80 7.18
C ALA A 28 0.27 9.60 6.80
N ALA A 29 -0.55 9.76 5.75
CA ALA A 29 -1.36 8.68 5.20
C ALA A 29 -0.49 7.54 4.65
N LEU A 30 0.62 7.87 3.97
CA LEU A 30 1.55 6.86 3.44
C LEU A 30 2.17 6.02 4.55
N VAL A 31 2.62 6.68 5.62
CA VAL A 31 3.16 6.00 6.80
C VAL A 31 2.09 5.19 7.52
N SER A 32 0.87 5.72 7.64
CA SER A 32 -0.27 5.04 8.27
C SER A 32 -0.61 3.73 7.54
N ALA A 33 -0.77 3.79 6.21
CA ALA A 33 -1.05 2.62 5.38
C ALA A 33 0.08 1.57 5.47
N ALA A 34 1.34 2.01 5.39
CA ALA A 34 2.48 1.11 5.46
C ALA A 34 2.57 0.39 6.82
N LYS A 35 2.39 1.11 7.93
CA LYS A 35 2.37 0.52 9.28
C LYS A 35 1.19 -0.43 9.47
N ALA A 36 0.02 -0.10 8.91
CA ALA A 36 -1.13 -1.00 8.93
C ALA A 36 -0.80 -2.33 8.23
N VAL A 37 -0.08 -2.30 7.10
CA VAL A 37 0.34 -3.53 6.41
C VAL A 37 1.43 -4.28 7.19
N TRP A 38 2.45 -3.58 7.71
CA TRP A 38 3.63 -4.23 8.27
C TRP A 38 3.47 -4.72 9.70
N TYR A 39 2.79 -3.97 10.56
CA TYR A 39 2.90 -4.11 12.02
C TYR A 39 1.56 -4.19 12.75
N SER A 40 0.44 -3.95 12.07
CA SER A 40 -0.90 -4.01 12.68
C SER A 40 -1.48 -5.42 12.62
N ASP A 41 -2.33 -5.75 13.59
CA ASP A 41 -3.15 -6.97 13.62
C ASP A 41 -4.47 -6.83 12.83
N THR A 42 -4.66 -5.73 12.10
CA THR A 42 -5.86 -5.51 11.28
C THR A 42 -5.97 -6.54 10.16
N ASN A 43 -7.20 -7.02 9.94
CA ASN A 43 -7.57 -7.93 8.84
C ASN A 43 -7.49 -7.18 7.49
N LEU A 44 -6.39 -7.37 6.76
CA LEU A 44 -6.11 -6.66 5.51
C LEU A 44 -7.15 -6.97 4.43
N VAL A 45 -7.66 -8.20 4.39
CA VAL A 45 -8.69 -8.59 3.42
C VAL A 45 -9.99 -7.84 3.69
N GLY A 46 -10.34 -7.64 4.97
CA GLY A 46 -11.50 -6.86 5.38
C GLY A 46 -11.36 -5.38 5.02
N GLU A 47 -10.23 -4.78 5.37
CA GLU A 47 -9.89 -3.38 5.06
C GLU A 47 -9.94 -3.09 3.56
N VAL A 48 -9.30 -3.95 2.75
CA VAL A 48 -9.27 -3.79 1.29
C VAL A 48 -10.66 -3.98 0.69
N ARG A 49 -11.47 -4.91 1.23
CA ARG A 49 -12.85 -5.07 0.77
C ARG A 49 -13.69 -3.84 1.07
N ALA A 50 -13.56 -3.24 2.26
CA ALA A 50 -14.25 -2.00 2.61
C ALA A 50 -13.85 -0.87 1.65
N PHE A 51 -12.55 -0.68 1.43
CA PHE A 51 -12.04 0.30 0.46
C PHE A 51 -12.62 0.11 -0.95
N ILE A 52 -12.61 -1.12 -1.49
CA ILE A 52 -13.13 -1.40 -2.83
C ILE A 52 -14.65 -1.13 -2.92
N GLN A 53 -15.41 -1.35 -1.85
CA GLN A 53 -16.86 -1.09 -1.85
C GLN A 53 -17.19 0.41 -1.95
N GLU A 54 -16.30 1.28 -1.50
CA GLU A 54 -16.48 2.73 -1.51
C GLU A 54 -15.87 3.42 -2.75
N HIS A 55 -15.09 2.69 -3.55
CA HIS A 55 -14.34 3.23 -4.68
C HIS A 55 -14.69 2.54 -6.02
N SER A 56 -15.14 3.35 -6.99
CA SER A 56 -15.43 2.89 -8.37
C SER A 56 -14.42 3.38 -9.41
N SER A 57 -13.52 4.30 -9.05
CA SER A 57 -12.51 4.84 -9.97
C SER A 57 -11.40 3.81 -10.21
N GLU A 58 -11.23 3.38 -11.47
CA GLU A 58 -10.17 2.43 -11.82
C GLU A 58 -8.76 2.91 -11.45
N VAL A 59 -8.50 4.22 -11.59
CA VAL A 59 -7.19 4.79 -11.24
C VAL A 59 -6.96 4.70 -9.73
N GLU A 60 -7.98 4.95 -8.92
CA GLU A 60 -7.87 4.85 -7.47
C GLU A 60 -7.64 3.40 -7.04
N LEU A 61 -8.38 2.45 -7.63
CA LEU A 61 -8.20 1.02 -7.38
C LEU A 61 -6.80 0.53 -7.78
N ARG A 62 -6.27 0.97 -8.93
CA ARG A 62 -4.90 0.64 -9.38
C ARG A 62 -3.84 1.24 -8.46
N ARG A 63 -4.03 2.48 -7.99
CA ARG A 63 -3.13 3.12 -7.01
C ARG A 63 -3.11 2.36 -5.69
N ALA A 64 -4.27 1.97 -5.18
CA ALA A 64 -4.35 1.16 -3.96
C ALA A 64 -3.69 -0.21 -4.12
N GLY A 65 -3.96 -0.91 -5.22
CA GLY A 65 -3.32 -2.19 -5.54
C GLY A 65 -1.79 -2.07 -5.67
N TYR A 66 -1.32 -1.04 -6.36
CA TYR A 66 0.11 -0.71 -6.43
C TYR A 66 0.73 -0.49 -5.05
N LEU A 67 0.09 0.30 -4.18
CA LEU A 67 0.59 0.59 -2.84
C LEU A 67 0.68 -0.68 -2.00
N LEU A 68 -0.37 -1.50 -2.02
CA LEU A 68 -0.42 -2.75 -1.27
C LEU A 68 0.67 -3.73 -1.74
N GLU A 69 0.87 -3.89 -3.06
CA GLU A 69 1.96 -4.70 -3.61
C GLU A 69 3.33 -4.08 -3.31
N ARG A 70 3.44 -2.75 -3.30
CA ARG A 70 4.69 -2.08 -2.96
C ARG A 70 5.09 -2.35 -1.51
N PHE A 71 4.13 -2.35 -0.58
CA PHE A 71 4.40 -2.60 0.83
C PHE A 71 4.89 -4.02 1.12
N THR A 72 4.51 -5.02 0.32
CA THR A 72 5.02 -6.40 0.50
C THR A 72 6.47 -6.59 0.09
N ARG A 73 7.03 -5.65 -0.70
CA ARG A 73 8.42 -5.71 -1.18
C ARG A 73 9.45 -5.20 -0.18
N PHE A 74 9.01 -4.67 0.97
CA PHE A 74 9.90 -4.25 2.05
C PHE A 74 10.18 -5.42 2.99
N SER A 75 11.46 -5.59 3.36
CA SER A 75 11.94 -6.72 4.19
C SER A 75 11.49 -6.67 5.66
N CYS A 76 10.83 -5.60 6.08
CA CYS A 76 10.37 -5.40 7.44
C CYS A 76 9.04 -6.09 7.76
N ALA A 77 8.24 -6.41 6.74
CA ALA A 77 7.02 -7.19 6.92
C ALA A 77 7.36 -8.65 7.26
N THR A 78 6.57 -9.26 8.15
CA THR A 78 6.67 -10.70 8.43
C THR A 78 6.04 -11.51 7.29
N ASP A 79 6.45 -12.77 7.14
CA ASP A 79 5.90 -13.66 6.09
C ASP A 79 4.38 -13.82 6.20
N SER A 80 3.83 -13.81 7.41
CA SER A 80 2.37 -13.88 7.62
C SER A 80 1.68 -12.62 7.09
N ARG A 81 2.21 -11.44 7.38
CA ARG A 81 1.69 -10.17 6.86
C ARG A 81 1.81 -10.07 5.35
N VAL A 82 2.93 -10.52 4.77
CA VAL A 82 3.11 -10.58 3.31
C VAL A 82 2.07 -11.51 2.67
N LYS A 83 1.88 -12.72 3.21
CA LYS A 83 0.86 -13.66 2.70
C LYS A 83 -0.55 -13.10 2.77
N GLU A 84 -0.88 -12.41 3.86
CA GLU A 84 -2.20 -11.79 4.02
C GLU A 84 -2.40 -10.63 3.04
N ALA A 85 -1.39 -9.77 2.85
CA ALA A 85 -1.42 -8.69 1.86
C ALA A 85 -1.55 -9.22 0.43
N LEU A 86 -0.84 -10.32 0.09
CA LEU A 86 -1.00 -11.00 -1.20
C LEU A 86 -2.41 -11.56 -1.39
N LYS A 87 -3.02 -12.13 -0.34
CA LYS A 87 -4.43 -12.57 -0.39
C LYS A 87 -5.39 -11.40 -0.61
N ALA A 88 -5.12 -10.25 0.01
CA ALA A 88 -5.92 -9.05 -0.19
C ALA A 88 -5.72 -8.47 -1.61
N LEU A 89 -4.52 -8.59 -2.20
CA LEU A 89 -4.23 -8.17 -3.57
C LEU A 89 -5.07 -8.89 -4.63
N GLU A 90 -5.48 -10.13 -4.39
CA GLU A 90 -6.36 -10.87 -5.29
C GLU A 90 -7.72 -10.17 -5.51
N LEU A 91 -8.17 -9.34 -4.55
CA LEU A 91 -9.38 -8.53 -4.69
C LEU A 91 -9.25 -7.44 -5.76
N PHE A 92 -8.03 -7.04 -6.11
CA PHE A 92 -7.75 -6.07 -7.17
C PHE A 92 -7.57 -6.73 -8.55
N SER A 93 -7.73 -8.05 -8.66
CA SER A 93 -7.51 -8.81 -9.91
C SER A 93 -8.23 -8.22 -11.13
N ALA A 94 -9.47 -7.74 -10.96
CA ALA A 94 -10.21 -7.05 -12.02
C ALA A 94 -9.46 -5.81 -12.52
N SER A 95 -9.01 -4.93 -11.61
CA SER A 95 -8.28 -3.70 -11.95
C SER A 95 -6.94 -3.95 -12.64
N ARG A 96 -6.30 -5.10 -12.35
CA ARG A 96 -5.02 -5.50 -12.95
C ARG A 96 -5.18 -6.06 -14.37
N GLN A 97 -6.31 -6.67 -14.69
CA GLN A 97 -6.57 -7.24 -16.03
C GLN A 97 -6.72 -6.16 -17.10
N TYR A 98 -7.31 -5.01 -16.78
CA TYR A 98 -7.47 -3.87 -17.71
C TYR A 98 -6.14 -3.28 -18.21
N VAL A 99 -5.02 -3.57 -17.53
CA VAL A 99 -3.69 -3.06 -17.86
C VAL A 99 -3.02 -3.84 -19.01
N LYS A 100 -3.45 -5.08 -19.29
CA LYS A 100 -2.79 -5.98 -20.27
C LYS A 100 -2.86 -5.55 -21.74
N SER A 101 -3.39 -4.36 -22.08
CA SER A 101 -3.64 -3.95 -23.48
C SER A 101 -2.87 -2.72 -23.98
N GLN A 102 -1.99 -2.09 -23.20
CA GLN A 102 -1.18 -0.98 -23.73
C GLN A 102 0.25 -1.46 -24.05
N GLY A 103 0.48 -1.68 -25.35
CA GLY A 103 1.75 -2.14 -25.92
C GLY A 103 2.95 -1.35 -25.39
N ALA A 104 4.03 -2.10 -25.15
CA ALA A 104 5.29 -1.60 -24.63
C ALA A 104 5.89 -0.53 -25.56
N VAL A 105 5.60 0.74 -25.30
CA VAL A 105 6.45 1.83 -25.78
C VAL A 105 7.65 1.89 -24.85
N ALA A 106 8.77 1.32 -25.32
CA ALA A 106 10.06 1.35 -24.66
C ALA A 106 10.60 2.79 -24.57
N LEU A 107 10.11 3.56 -23.59
CA LEU A 107 10.63 4.86 -23.23
C LEU A 107 11.64 4.71 -22.10
N ARG A 108 12.92 4.79 -22.47
CA ARG A 108 14.12 4.84 -21.61
C ARG A 108 14.01 5.90 -20.52
N SER A 109 13.33 5.59 -19.43
CA SER A 109 13.32 6.38 -18.21
C SER A 109 13.17 5.46 -17.01
N ARG A 110 13.80 5.83 -15.90
CA ARG A 110 13.91 5.12 -14.62
C ARG A 110 12.54 5.03 -13.90
N ARG A 111 11.51 4.56 -14.60
CA ARG A 111 10.13 4.47 -14.13
C ARG A 111 9.96 3.23 -13.27
N ASP A 112 9.14 3.35 -12.23
CA ASP A 112 8.82 2.25 -11.34
C ASP A 112 8.09 1.15 -12.12
N GLU A 113 8.78 0.05 -12.41
CA GLU A 113 8.22 -1.09 -13.17
C GLU A 113 6.97 -1.66 -12.51
N LEU A 114 6.88 -1.59 -11.17
CA LEU A 114 5.69 -2.01 -10.46
C LEU A 114 4.52 -1.10 -10.80
N ALA A 115 4.71 0.22 -10.80
CA ALA A 115 3.65 1.17 -11.16
C ALA A 115 3.16 0.93 -12.60
N MET A 116 4.07 0.67 -13.54
CA MET A 116 3.71 0.33 -14.92
C MET A 116 2.91 -0.97 -15.02
N SER A 117 3.26 -1.99 -14.23
CA SER A 117 2.50 -3.25 -14.17
C SER A 117 1.08 -3.09 -13.63
N TRP A 118 0.82 -2.00 -12.89
CA TRP A 118 -0.49 -1.56 -12.42
C TRP A 118 -1.16 -0.54 -13.35
N GLY A 119 -0.56 -0.23 -14.50
CA GLY A 119 -1.11 0.70 -15.48
C GLY A 119 -1.09 2.14 -15.00
N LEU A 120 -0.16 2.48 -14.10
CA LEU A 120 0.04 3.83 -13.59
C LEU A 120 1.18 4.52 -14.33
N SER A 121 1.04 5.84 -14.52
CA SER A 121 2.11 6.68 -15.07
C SER A 121 3.13 7.11 -14.02
N GLU A 122 2.77 6.92 -12.75
CA GLU A 122 3.49 7.37 -11.57
C GLU A 122 3.59 6.27 -10.51
N GLY A 123 4.76 6.21 -9.85
CA GLY A 123 4.93 5.49 -8.58
C GLY A 123 5.15 6.49 -7.44
N LEU A 124 5.65 6.01 -6.29
CA LEU A 124 5.94 6.88 -5.14
C LEU A 124 7.06 7.90 -5.39
N GLY A 125 7.98 7.65 -6.34
CA GLY A 125 9.14 8.53 -6.55
C GLY A 125 9.94 8.71 -5.25
N LEU A 126 10.23 9.95 -4.86
CA LEU A 126 10.95 10.27 -3.62
C LEU A 126 10.11 10.04 -2.35
N LYS A 127 8.77 9.94 -2.44
CA LYS A 127 7.90 9.71 -1.27
C LYS A 127 8.17 8.38 -0.57
N VAL A 128 8.78 7.42 -1.27
CA VAL A 128 9.24 6.17 -0.65
C VAL A 128 10.25 6.42 0.49
N GLN A 129 10.98 7.54 0.48
CA GLN A 129 11.94 7.88 1.52
C GLN A 129 11.29 8.13 2.88
N THR A 130 10.04 8.63 2.90
CA THR A 130 9.23 8.81 4.12
C THR A 130 9.06 7.49 4.89
N LEU A 131 9.15 6.37 4.20
CA LEU A 131 9.01 5.04 4.79
C LEU A 131 10.29 4.49 5.41
N MET A 132 11.47 5.02 5.03
CA MET A 132 12.78 4.44 5.42
C MET A 132 12.97 4.27 6.93
N PRO A 133 12.56 5.22 7.80
CA PRO A 133 12.70 5.06 9.25
C PRO A 133 11.90 3.86 9.81
N PHE A 134 10.87 3.42 9.10
CA PHE A 134 9.94 2.38 9.52
C PHE A 134 10.25 1.01 8.91
N GLN A 135 11.27 0.90 8.05
CA GLN A 135 11.65 -0.36 7.38
C GLN A 135 12.56 -1.25 8.24
N THR A 136 12.50 -1.13 9.56
CA THR A 136 13.36 -1.90 10.47
C THR A 136 12.51 -2.81 11.35
N ARG A 137 12.95 -4.07 11.54
CA ARG A 137 12.35 -4.95 12.56
C ARG A 137 12.50 -4.38 13.97
N HIS A 138 13.51 -3.54 14.20
CA HIS A 138 13.72 -2.85 15.47
C HIS A 138 12.56 -1.88 15.79
N TYR A 139 11.98 -1.23 14.78
CA TYR A 139 10.83 -0.36 14.97
C TYR A 139 9.66 -1.08 15.65
N GLU A 140 9.35 -2.33 15.24
CA GLU A 140 8.30 -3.13 15.86
C GLU A 140 8.58 -3.42 17.34
N ALA A 141 9.83 -3.78 17.67
CA ALA A 141 10.26 -4.03 19.04
C ALA A 141 10.13 -2.77 19.92
N ASP A 142 10.54 -1.61 19.40
CA ASP A 142 10.38 -0.32 20.09
C ASP A 142 8.93 0.07 20.31
N GLN A 143 8.04 -0.20 19.35
CA GLN A 143 6.60 0.07 19.52
C GLN A 143 5.99 -0.84 20.59
N ARG A 144 6.38 -2.12 20.63
CA ARG A 144 5.94 -3.05 21.69
C ARG A 144 6.45 -2.61 23.06
N ALA A 145 7.71 -2.19 23.17
CA ALA A 145 8.30 -1.71 24.41
C ALA A 145 7.63 -0.41 24.93
N LYS A 146 7.21 0.49 24.03
CA LYS A 146 6.48 1.72 24.39
C LYS A 146 5.02 1.49 24.77
N SER A 147 4.45 0.34 24.41
CA SER A 147 3.06 -0.01 24.66
C SER A 147 2.86 -0.92 25.89
N ALA A 148 3.95 -1.50 26.39
CA ALA A 148 4.02 -2.29 27.64
C ALA A 148 4.09 -1.38 28.87
#